data_AF-A0A7S3HRH0-F1
#
_entry.id   AF-A0A7S3HRH0-F1
#
_cell.length_a   1.000
_cell.length_b   1.000
_cell.length_c   1.000
_cell.angle_alpha   90.00
_cell.angle_beta   90.00
_cell.angle_gamma   90.00
#
_symmetry.space_group_name_H-M   'P 1'
#
loop_
_entity.id
_entity.type
_entity.pdbx_description
1 polymer ?
#
loop_
_entity_poly.entity_id
_entity_poly.type
_entity_poly.pdbx_seq_one_letter_code
_entity_poly.pdbx_strand_id
1 'polypeptide(L)'
;ESLPKKRSAPWLHKDQRHDDSLGLSVQGIYTAGAVKERDAGTVLVPGSHRQVYAWERRRKNDPVGGQHVRVPEHELAKLEAQMVKPYMPANSLLLFNSRLVHANTTGTKRREEKGP
;
A
#
# COMPACT_ATOMS: atom_id res chain seq x y z
N GLU A 1 2.83 33.52 -4.65
CA GLU A 1 2.73 32.12 -5.16
C GLU A 1 2.68 31.17 -3.98
N SER A 2 1.68 30.30 -3.88
CA SER A 2 1.64 29.27 -2.85
C SER A 2 2.45 28.06 -3.32
N LEU A 3 3.38 27.59 -2.47
CA LEU A 3 4.14 26.37 -2.73
C LEU A 3 3.17 25.21 -2.98
N PRO A 4 3.43 24.33 -3.97
CA PRO A 4 2.60 23.16 -4.19
C PRO A 4 2.56 22.33 -2.90
N LYS A 5 1.35 22.01 -2.41
CA LYS A 5 1.15 21.14 -1.26
C LYS A 5 1.95 19.85 -1.49
N LYS A 6 2.93 19.56 -0.63
CA LYS A 6 3.69 18.31 -0.65
C LYS A 6 2.69 17.16 -0.67
N ARG A 7 2.76 16.33 -1.71
CA ARG A 7 1.97 15.11 -1.79
C ARG A 7 2.40 14.24 -0.61
N SER A 8 1.45 13.82 0.23
CA SER A 8 1.78 12.91 1.33
C SER A 8 2.35 11.62 0.75
N ALA A 9 3.47 11.16 1.30
CA ALA A 9 4.07 9.90 0.90
C ALA A 9 3.05 8.75 1.02
N PRO A 10 3.12 7.70 0.17
CA PRO A 10 2.23 6.56 0.27
C PRO A 10 2.27 5.96 1.68
N TRP A 11 1.11 5.64 2.23
CA TRP A 11 1.01 5.01 3.54
C TRP A 11 1.32 3.52 3.43
N LEU A 12 2.62 3.19 3.33
CA LEU A 12 3.08 1.80 3.24
C LEU A 12 2.82 1.05 4.53
N HIS A 13 2.16 -0.10 4.41
CA HIS A 13 1.77 -0.93 5.54
C HIS A 13 1.59 -2.41 5.13
N LYS A 14 1.51 -3.28 6.14
CA LYS A 14 0.99 -4.65 6.05
C LYS A 14 -0.37 -4.69 6.73
N ASP A 15 -1.31 -5.50 6.23
CA ASP A 15 -2.62 -5.68 6.85
C ASP A 15 -2.61 -6.71 7.98
N GLN A 16 -1.57 -7.54 8.01
CA GLN A 16 -1.40 -8.55 9.03
C GLN A 16 0.02 -8.55 9.59
N ARG A 17 0.11 -8.73 10.90
CA ARG A 17 1.38 -8.93 11.60
C ARG A 17 1.93 -10.34 11.38
N HIS A 18 3.24 -10.50 11.50
CA HIS A 18 3.87 -11.82 11.47
C HIS A 18 3.47 -12.70 12.67
N ASP A 19 3.16 -12.11 13.82
CA ASP A 19 2.83 -12.75 15.10
C ASP A 19 1.32 -12.81 15.39
N ASP A 20 0.50 -12.49 14.39
CA ASP A 20 -0.96 -12.62 14.49
C ASP A 20 -1.35 -14.11 14.61
N SER A 21 -2.16 -14.43 15.62
CA SER A 21 -2.62 -15.79 15.94
C SER A 21 -3.76 -16.26 15.03
N LEU A 22 -4.38 -15.36 14.25
CA LEU A 22 -5.52 -15.65 13.38
C LEU A 22 -5.18 -16.51 12.13
N GLY A 23 -3.92 -16.91 11.96
CA GLY A 23 -3.48 -17.77 10.86
C GLY A 23 -3.15 -17.00 9.57
N LEU A 24 -2.93 -17.72 8.46
CA LEU A 24 -2.60 -17.11 7.17
C LEU A 24 -3.85 -16.48 6.54
N SER A 25 -3.73 -15.24 6.08
CA SER A 25 -4.81 -14.55 5.37
C SER A 25 -4.32 -13.91 4.05
N VAL A 26 -5.29 -13.67 3.17
CA VAL A 26 -5.10 -12.94 1.89
C VAL A 26 -6.06 -11.77 1.84
N GLN A 27 -5.63 -10.71 1.16
CA GLN A 27 -6.42 -9.53 0.84
C GLN A 27 -6.79 -9.55 -0.64
N GLY A 28 -7.89 -8.86 -0.96
CA GLY A 28 -8.39 -8.76 -2.32
C GLY A 28 -8.81 -7.33 -2.67
N ILE A 29 -8.41 -6.87 -3.84
CA ILE A 29 -8.83 -5.57 -4.39
C ILE A 29 -9.52 -5.82 -5.73
N TYR A 30 -10.82 -5.56 -5.76
CA TYR A 30 -11.60 -5.59 -6.99
C TYR A 30 -11.48 -4.26 -7.74
N THR A 31 -11.16 -4.35 -9.03
CA THR A 31 -10.94 -3.20 -9.90
C THR A 31 -12.08 -3.12 -10.91
N ALA A 32 -13.04 -2.21 -10.69
CA ALA A 32 -14.21 -2.06 -11.57
C ALA A 32 -13.85 -1.43 -12.94
N GLY A 33 -12.90 -0.49 -12.96
CA GLY A 33 -12.40 0.16 -14.18
C GLY A 33 -10.90 -0.06 -14.36
N ALA A 34 -10.41 -0.09 -15.59
CA ALA A 34 -9.00 -0.37 -15.85
C ALA A 34 -8.05 0.63 -15.17
N VAL A 35 -7.02 0.11 -14.51
CA VAL A 35 -5.95 0.89 -13.86
C VAL A 35 -4.71 0.88 -14.74
N LYS A 36 -4.33 2.06 -15.24
CA LYS A 36 -3.12 2.29 -16.04
C LYS A 36 -2.10 3.11 -15.25
N GLU A 37 -0.95 3.37 -15.85
CA GLU A 37 0.19 4.07 -15.26
C GLU A 37 -0.18 5.30 -14.41
N ARG A 38 -0.95 6.24 -15.00
CA ARG A 38 -1.27 7.54 -14.37
C ARG A 38 -2.49 7.52 -13.44
N ASP A 39 -3.22 6.41 -13.35
CA ASP A 39 -4.42 6.33 -12.52
C ASP A 39 -4.10 6.25 -11.02
N ALA A 40 -5.08 6.48 -10.16
CA ALA A 40 -4.98 6.03 -8.78
C ALA A 40 -5.00 4.49 -8.74
N GLY A 41 -4.47 3.89 -7.68
CA GLY A 41 -4.47 2.44 -7.53
C GLY A 41 -3.64 1.97 -6.35
N THR A 42 -3.21 0.72 -6.39
CA THR A 42 -2.42 0.09 -5.33
C THR A 42 -0.99 -0.12 -5.80
N VAL A 43 -0.03 0.18 -4.92
CA VAL A 43 1.38 -0.20 -5.09
C VAL A 43 1.72 -1.32 -4.13
N LEU A 44 2.57 -2.24 -4.58
CA LEU A 44 2.96 -3.44 -3.86
C LEU A 44 4.49 -3.48 -3.76
N VAL A 45 5.04 -4.05 -2.70
CA VAL A 45 6.46 -4.41 -2.63
C VAL A 45 6.60 -5.92 -2.78
N PRO A 46 7.00 -6.44 -3.96
CA PRO A 46 7.07 -7.87 -4.22
C PRO A 46 7.96 -8.60 -3.21
N GLY A 47 7.55 -9.80 -2.78
CA GLY A 47 8.32 -10.63 -1.85
C GLY A 47 8.36 -10.16 -0.39
N SER A 48 7.90 -8.94 -0.08
CA SER A 48 7.92 -8.39 1.29
C SER A 48 7.12 -9.20 2.32
N HIS A 49 6.13 -9.99 1.87
CA HIS A 49 5.34 -10.91 2.71
C HIS A 49 6.17 -12.05 3.32
N ARG A 50 7.34 -12.37 2.74
CA ARG A 50 8.25 -13.40 3.24
C ARG A 50 9.24 -12.87 4.29
N GLN A 51 9.30 -11.55 4.44
CA GLN A 51 10.24 -10.89 5.34
C GLN A 51 9.52 -10.48 6.62
N VAL A 52 10.15 -10.76 7.75
CA VAL A 52 9.78 -10.19 9.05
C VAL A 52 10.77 -9.08 9.37
N TYR A 53 10.33 -7.84 9.26
CA TYR A 53 11.17 -6.68 9.53
C TYR A 53 11.35 -6.44 11.02
N ALA A 54 12.49 -5.86 11.41
CA ALA A 54 12.79 -5.57 12.82
C ALA A 54 11.76 -4.62 13.45
N TRP A 55 11.21 -3.69 12.67
CA TRP A 55 10.19 -2.75 13.13
C TRP A 55 8.84 -3.41 13.42
N GLU A 56 8.52 -4.57 12.81
CA GLU A 56 7.30 -5.33 13.12
C GLU A 56 7.33 -5.94 14.53
N ARG A 57 8.53 -6.14 15.09
CA ARG A 57 8.72 -6.77 16.40
C ARG A 57 8.57 -5.79 17.56
N ARG A 58 8.60 -4.48 17.30
CA ARG A 58 8.56 -3.44 18.34
C ARG A 58 7.11 -3.04 18.62
N ARG A 59 6.47 -3.68 19.59
CA ARG A 59 5.08 -3.39 20.02
C ARG A 59 4.89 -2.04 20.75
N LYS A 60 5.96 -1.37 21.16
CA LYS A 60 5.90 -0.40 22.27
C LYS A 60 5.11 0.91 22.00
N ASN A 61 4.94 1.32 20.75
CA ASN A 61 4.36 2.64 20.43
C ASN A 61 3.27 2.62 19.36
N ASP A 62 2.71 1.45 18.99
CA ASP A 62 1.56 1.44 18.10
C ASP A 62 0.32 1.78 18.94
N PRO A 63 -0.35 2.92 18.72
CA PRO A 63 -1.55 3.25 19.47
C PRO A 63 -2.60 2.17 19.19
N VAL A 64 -2.86 1.36 20.23
CA VAL A 64 -4.09 0.63 20.52
C VAL A 64 -4.95 0.31 19.28
N GLY A 65 -4.85 -0.92 18.78
CA GLY A 65 -5.94 -1.55 18.01
C GLY A 65 -5.80 -1.60 16.47
N GLY A 66 -4.71 -1.12 15.88
CA GLY A 66 -4.48 -1.29 14.44
C GLY A 66 -4.03 -2.72 14.09
N GLN A 67 -4.85 -3.47 13.34
CA GLN A 67 -4.43 -4.75 12.72
C GLN A 67 -3.27 -4.54 11.73
N HIS A 68 -3.17 -3.34 11.16
CA HIS A 68 -2.15 -2.96 10.21
C HIS A 68 -0.80 -2.62 10.88
N VAL A 69 0.31 -2.92 10.20
CA VAL A 69 1.67 -2.52 10.61
C VAL A 69 2.22 -1.52 9.62
N ARG A 70 2.42 -0.28 10.07
CA ARG A 70 2.96 0.79 9.23
C ARG A 70 4.47 0.65 9.06
N VAL A 71 4.94 0.86 7.83
CA VAL A 71 6.37 1.01 7.54
C VAL A 71 6.88 2.33 8.15
N PRO A 72 7.95 2.31 8.96
CA PRO A 72 8.49 3.53 9.55
C PRO A 72 9.18 4.40 8.50
N GLU A 73 9.21 5.71 8.74
CA GLU A 73 9.69 6.70 7.75
C GLU A 73 11.11 6.44 7.25
N HIS A 74 12.02 6.00 8.14
CA HIS A 74 13.41 5.68 7.79
C HIS A 74 13.56 4.46 6.86
N GLU A 75 12.55 3.61 6.74
CA GLU A 75 12.56 2.45 5.83
C GLU A 75 11.82 2.73 4.51
N LEU A 76 11.08 3.85 4.39
CA LEU A 76 10.24 4.14 3.23
C LEU A 76 11.07 4.18 1.95
N ALA A 77 12.15 4.95 1.90
CA ALA A 77 12.97 5.12 0.68
C ALA A 77 13.48 3.78 0.11
N LYS A 78 13.85 2.84 1.00
CA LYS A 78 14.33 1.50 0.61
C LYS A 78 13.22 0.66 -0.01
N LEU A 79 12.01 0.73 0.53
CA LEU A 79 10.86 -0.04 0.05
C LEU A 79 10.21 0.61 -1.17
N GLU A 80 10.22 1.94 -1.25
CA GLU A 80 9.72 2.71 -2.39
C GLU A 80 10.46 2.35 -3.69
N ALA A 81 11.78 2.16 -3.63
CA ALA A 81 12.59 1.73 -4.77
C ALA A 81 12.21 0.34 -5.32
N GLN A 82 11.48 -0.46 -4.55
CA GLN A 82 11.04 -1.81 -4.91
C GLN A 82 9.54 -1.87 -5.24
N MET A 83 8.83 -0.75 -5.16
CA MET A 83 7.39 -0.72 -5.40
C MET A 83 7.07 -0.99 -6.86
N VAL A 84 6.02 -1.79 -7.07
CA VAL A 84 5.40 -2.00 -8.37
C VAL A 84 3.94 -1.60 -8.30
N LYS A 85 3.47 -0.92 -9.33
CA LYS A 85 2.04 -0.66 -9.53
C LYS A 85 1.52 -1.61 -10.62
N PRO A 86 0.75 -2.65 -10.29
CA PRO A 86 0.16 -3.51 -11.30
C PRO A 86 -0.84 -2.71 -12.15
N TYR A 87 -0.76 -2.89 -13.47
CA TYR A 87 -1.80 -2.41 -14.38
C TYR A 87 -2.86 -3.49 -14.50
N MET A 88 -4.09 -3.11 -14.20
CA MET A 88 -5.20 -4.04 -14.02
C MET A 88 -6.29 -3.75 -15.04
N PRO A 89 -6.78 -4.73 -15.80
CA PRO A 89 -7.98 -4.57 -16.63
C PRO A 89 -9.21 -4.25 -15.77
N ALA A 90 -10.26 -3.72 -16.41
CA ALA A 90 -11.56 -3.62 -15.77
C ALA A 90 -12.09 -5.02 -15.38
N ASN A 91 -12.85 -5.08 -14.30
CA ASN A 91 -13.44 -6.30 -13.73
C ASN A 91 -12.41 -7.38 -13.34
N SER A 92 -11.29 -6.97 -12.76
CA SER A 92 -10.25 -7.88 -12.29
C SER A 92 -10.12 -7.86 -10.77
N LEU A 93 -9.62 -8.96 -10.22
CA LEU A 93 -9.34 -9.12 -8.79
C LEU A 93 -7.83 -9.29 -8.58
N LEU A 94 -7.24 -8.39 -7.81
CA LEU A 94 -5.88 -8.53 -7.31
C LEU A 94 -5.92 -9.20 -5.94
N LEU A 95 -5.31 -10.38 -5.82
CA LEU A 95 -5.15 -11.08 -4.54
C LEU A 95 -3.70 -11.01 -4.07
N PHE A 96 -3.49 -10.79 -2.78
CA PHE A 96 -2.14 -10.79 -2.20
C PHE A 96 -2.17 -11.26 -0.74
N ASN A 97 -1.02 -11.75 -0.25
CA ASN A 97 -0.87 -12.14 1.14
C ASN A 97 -1.02 -10.92 2.06
N SER A 98 -1.78 -11.02 3.16
CA SER A 98 -2.02 -9.89 4.08
C SER A 98 -0.75 -9.31 4.73
N ARG A 99 0.37 -10.05 4.69
CA ARG A 99 1.69 -9.58 5.15
C ARG A 99 2.50 -8.86 4.07
N LEU A 100 1.96 -8.68 2.86
CA LEU A 100 2.61 -7.93 1.79
C LEU A 100 2.58 -6.43 2.12
N VAL A 101 3.72 -5.78 2.03
CA VAL A 101 3.80 -4.33 2.13
C VAL A 101 3.16 -3.72 0.88
N HIS A 102 2.18 -2.85 1.10
CA HIS A 102 1.44 -2.18 0.04
C HIS A 102 0.94 -0.80 0.49
N ALA A 103 0.47 0.01 -0.45
CA ALA A 103 -0.18 1.28 -0.19
C ALA A 103 -1.13 1.65 -1.33
N ASN A 104 -2.04 2.59 -1.06
CA ASN A 104 -2.77 3.28 -2.11
C ASN A 104 -1.95 4.45 -2.64
N THR A 105 -1.97 4.65 -3.96
CA THR A 105 -1.42 5.80 -4.66
C THR A 105 -2.54 6.62 -5.30
N THR A 106 -2.40 7.94 -5.25
CA THR A 106 -3.38 8.89 -5.79
C THR A 106 -3.29 9.06 -7.31
N GLY A 107 -2.31 8.43 -7.97
CA GLY A 107 -2.08 8.57 -9.42
C GLY A 107 -1.53 9.94 -9.82
N THR A 108 -1.37 10.22 -11.11
CA THR A 108 -0.91 11.53 -11.62
C THR A 108 -1.93 12.19 -12.53
N LYS A 109 -3.02 11.51 -12.89
CA LYS A 109 -4.15 12.15 -13.56
C LYS A 109 -4.73 13.24 -12.65
N ARG A 110 -4.74 14.47 -13.16
CA ARG A 110 -5.61 15.50 -12.60
C ARG A 110 -7.04 15.03 -12.80
N ARG A 111 -7.90 15.26 -11.82
CA ARG A 111 -9.34 15.13 -12.01
C ARG A 111 -9.69 16.18 -13.06
N GLU A 112 -9.82 15.78 -14.32
CA GLU A 112 -10.46 16.66 -15.30
C GLU A 112 -11.85 16.96 -14.73
N GLU A 113 -12.17 18.25 -14.65
CA GLU A 113 -13.48 18.72 -14.22
C GLU A 113 -14.51 17.89 -14.97
N LYS A 114 -15.42 17.25 -14.24
CA LYS A 114 -16.53 16.56 -14.86
C LYS A 114 -17.25 17.61 -15.71
N GLY A 115 -17.10 17.52 -17.03
CA GLY A 115 -18.01 18.16 -17.97
C GLY A 115 -19.45 17.71 -17.66
N PRO A 116 -20.43 18.56 -18.00
CA PRO A 116 -21.77 18.60 -17.40
C PRO A 116 -22.50 17.26 -17.34
#